data_AF-A0A950M2K2-F1
#
_entry.id   AF-A0A950M2K2-F1
#
_cell.length_a   1.000
_cell.length_b   1.000
_cell.length_c   1.000
_cell.angle_alpha   90.00
_cell.angle_beta   90.00
_cell.angle_gamma   90.00
#
_symmetry.space_group_name_H-M   'P 1'
#
loop_
_entity.id
_entity.type
_entity.pdbx_description
1 polymer ?
#
loop_
_entity_poly.entity_id
_entity_poly.type
_entity_poly.pdbx_seq_one_letter_code
_entity_poly.pdbx_strand_id
1 'polypeptide(L)'
;MDMKKLGTSLTLLGVVLMAAAIYWWWTFYAPLAHKLDVDLSHATSCIYSNSGVCSFATGIAQLSGKTPYSPVLAWAGAACAVLGILIRLARLK
;
A
#
# COMPACT_ATOMS: atom_id res chain seq x y z
N MET A 1 -3.06 -15.68 -27.43
CA MET A 1 -2.49 -14.78 -26.41
C MET A 1 -1.88 -15.62 -25.31
N ASP A 2 -0.59 -15.48 -25.05
CA ASP A 2 0.18 -16.35 -24.16
C ASP A 2 -0.25 -16.17 -22.69
N MET A 3 -0.96 -17.16 -22.15
CA MET A 3 -1.48 -17.12 -20.77
C MET A 3 -0.36 -17.06 -19.72
N LYS A 4 0.86 -17.52 -20.08
CA LYS A 4 2.08 -17.36 -19.27
C LYS A 4 2.52 -15.89 -19.14
N LYS A 5 2.33 -15.08 -20.18
CA LYS A 5 2.59 -13.63 -20.14
C LYS A 5 1.57 -12.90 -19.27
N LEU A 6 0.29 -13.32 -19.29
CA LEU A 6 -0.75 -12.72 -18.45
C LEU A 6 -0.44 -12.88 -16.96
N GLY A 7 -0.11 -14.09 -16.50
CA GLY A 7 0.18 -14.34 -15.09
C GLY A 7 1.41 -13.56 -14.59
N THR A 8 2.48 -13.50 -15.40
CA THR A 8 3.68 -12.71 -15.07
C THR A 8 3.39 -11.21 -15.06
N SER A 9 2.66 -10.70 -16.06
CA SER A 9 2.29 -9.28 -16.11
C SER A 9 1.42 -8.87 -14.94
N LEU A 10 0.46 -9.70 -14.53
CA LEU A 10 -0.44 -9.39 -13.42
C LEU A 10 0.28 -9.43 -12.06
N THR A 11 1.22 -10.38 -11.89
CA THR A 11 2.08 -10.44 -10.71
C THR A 11 2.99 -9.23 -10.63
N LEU A 12 3.62 -8.84 -11.76
CA LEU A 12 4.47 -7.67 -11.85
C LEU A 12 3.68 -6.39 -11.55
N LEU A 13 2.46 -6.27 -12.09
CA LEU A 13 1.55 -5.16 -11.81
C LEU A 13 1.23 -5.07 -10.31
N GLY A 14 0.93 -6.20 -9.66
CA GLY A 14 0.68 -6.25 -8.21
C GLY A 14 1.88 -5.78 -7.39
N VAL A 15 3.10 -6.19 -7.77
CA VAL A 15 4.34 -5.74 -7.11
C VAL A 15 4.56 -4.24 -7.29
N VAL A 16 4.34 -3.71 -8.49
CA VAL A 16 4.46 -2.27 -8.76
C VAL A 16 3.46 -1.47 -7.94
N LEU A 17 2.21 -1.94 -7.84
CA LEU A 17 1.18 -1.30 -7.01
C LEU A 17 1.54 -1.33 -5.52
N MET A 18 2.10 -2.44 -5.02
CA MET A 18 2.61 -2.49 -3.64
C MET A 18 3.76 -1.50 -3.41
N ALA A 19 4.72 -1.42 -4.33
CA ALA A 19 5.83 -0.47 -4.23
C ALA A 19 5.33 0.99 -4.25
N ALA A 20 4.37 1.31 -5.11
CA ALA A 20 3.75 2.63 -5.16
C ALA A 20 3.00 2.95 -3.85
N ALA A 21 2.31 1.97 -3.27
CA ALA A 21 1.63 2.14 -1.98
C ALA A 21 2.62 2.38 -0.83
N ILE A 22 3.75 1.66 -0.79
CA ILE A 22 4.80 1.87 0.22
C ILE A 22 5.46 3.24 0.03
N TYR A 23 5.73 3.64 -1.20
CA TYR A 23 6.31 4.95 -1.51
C TYR A 23 5.38 6.10 -1.12
N TRP A 24 4.09 5.98 -1.42
CA TRP A 24 3.09 6.96 -0.99
C TRP A 24 2.99 7.00 0.55
N TRP A 25 2.95 5.84 1.20
CA TRP A 25 2.99 5.78 2.66
C TRP A 25 4.21 6.51 3.23
N TRP A 26 5.41 6.24 2.70
CA TRP A 26 6.65 6.84 3.16
C TRP A 26 6.65 8.37 3.00
N THR A 27 6.31 8.86 1.80
CA THR A 27 6.28 10.30 1.50
C THR A 27 5.25 11.06 2.34
N PHE A 28 4.20 10.39 2.81
CA PHE A 28 3.21 10.95 3.71
C PHE A 28 3.67 10.93 5.17
N TYR A 29 4.07 9.77 5.70
CA TYR A 29 4.37 9.62 7.14
C TYR A 29 5.78 10.06 7.55
N ALA A 30 6.79 9.97 6.69
CA ALA A 30 8.16 10.42 7.01
C ALA A 30 8.25 11.89 7.45
N PRO A 31 7.65 12.86 6.73
CA PRO A 31 7.65 14.25 7.19
C PRO A 31 6.77 14.48 8.42
N LEU A 32 5.73 13.67 8.67
CA LEU A 32 4.93 13.77 9.90
C LEU A 32 5.70 13.26 11.11
N ALA A 33 6.37 12.11 11.00
CA ALA A 33 7.19 11.54 12.06
C ALA A 33 8.32 12.48 12.48
N HIS A 34 9.01 13.07 11.50
CA HIS A 34 10.06 14.07 11.76
C HIS A 34 9.50 15.35 12.41
N LYS A 35 8.26 15.76 12.10
CA LYS A 35 7.65 16.97 12.70
C LYS A 35 7.13 16.73 14.10
N LEU A 36 6.67 15.51 14.39
CA LEU A 36 6.04 15.13 15.65
C LEU A 36 7.03 14.47 16.62
N ASP A 37 8.31 14.36 16.23
CA ASP A 37 9.38 13.68 16.97
C ASP A 37 8.99 12.26 17.44
N VAL A 38 8.25 11.55 16.58
CA VAL A 38 7.76 10.20 16.85
C VAL A 38 8.36 9.21 15.87
N ASP A 39 8.54 8.00 16.37
CA ASP A 39 9.16 6.93 15.62
C ASP A 39 8.30 6.47 14.44
N LEU A 40 8.91 6.33 13.26
CA LEU A 40 8.22 5.95 12.03
C LEU A 40 7.65 4.52 12.12
N SER A 41 8.21 3.71 13.03
CA SER A 41 7.75 2.36 13.35
C SER A 41 6.29 2.32 13.80
N HIS A 42 5.79 3.35 14.51
CA HIS A 42 4.37 3.43 14.89
C HIS A 42 3.43 3.62 13.70
N ALA A 43 3.91 4.28 12.64
CA ALA A 43 3.14 4.48 11.42
C ALA A 43 3.11 3.24 10.52
N THR A 44 3.95 2.23 10.75
CA THR A 44 3.96 1.00 9.91
C THR A 44 2.63 0.26 9.98
N SER A 45 1.95 0.34 11.13
CA SER A 45 0.56 -0.06 11.36
C SER A 45 -0.40 0.58 10.36
N CYS A 46 -0.11 1.81 9.94
CA CYS A 46 -0.92 2.60 9.03
C CYS A 46 -0.88 2.11 7.58
N ILE A 47 0.09 1.25 7.21
CA ILE A 47 0.14 0.63 5.89
C ILE A 47 -1.08 -0.27 5.67
N TYR A 48 -1.50 -1.00 6.72
CA TYR A 48 -2.55 -2.02 6.62
C TYR A 48 -3.82 -1.69 7.40
N SER A 49 -3.75 -0.83 8.42
CA SER A 49 -4.89 -0.46 9.27
C SER A 49 -5.01 1.05 9.42
N ASN A 50 -6.23 1.59 9.39
CA ASN A 50 -6.47 3.03 9.61
C ASN A 50 -6.84 3.38 11.07
N SER A 51 -6.46 2.54 12.02
CA SER A 51 -6.83 2.67 13.43
C SER A 51 -5.86 3.54 14.25
N GLY A 52 -6.39 4.26 15.24
CA GLY A 52 -5.58 4.99 16.24
C GLY A 52 -4.79 6.16 15.64
N VAL A 53 -3.47 6.12 15.78
CA VAL A 53 -2.53 7.20 15.39
C VAL A 53 -2.64 7.56 13.89
N CYS A 54 -3.02 6.58 13.06
CA CYS A 54 -3.24 6.76 11.62
C CYS A 54 -4.45 7.65 11.32
N SER A 55 -5.53 7.51 12.09
CA SER A 55 -6.74 8.33 11.93
C SER A 55 -6.47 9.79 12.34
N PHE A 56 -5.64 10.01 13.36
CA PHE A 56 -5.19 11.34 13.76
C PHE A 56 -4.34 12.02 12.67
N ALA A 57 -3.34 11.30 12.13
CA ALA A 57 -2.52 11.78 11.01
C ALA A 57 -3.37 12.08 9.76
N THR A 58 -4.36 11.22 9.46
CA THR A 58 -5.34 11.40 8.38
C THR A 58 -6.14 12.69 8.57
N GLY A 59 -6.63 12.95 9.80
CA GLY A 59 -7.37 14.15 10.14
C GLY A 59 -6.55 15.43 9.97
N ILE A 60 -5.29 15.43 10.44
CA ILE A 60 -4.38 16.58 10.28
C ILE A 60 -4.09 16.85 8.80
N ALA A 61 -3.91 15.80 7.99
CA ALA A 61 -3.65 15.96 6.57
C ALA A 61 -4.86 16.52 5.81
N GLN A 62 -6.07 16.05 6.13
CA GLN A 62 -7.31 16.61 5.57
C GLN A 62 -7.47 18.09 5.92
N LEU A 63 -7.18 18.47 7.17
CA LEU A 63 -7.17 19.87 7.60
C LEU A 63 -6.10 20.70 6.88
N SER A 64 -4.99 20.08 6.49
CA SER A 64 -3.90 20.71 5.73
C SER A 64 -4.13 20.69 4.21
N GLY A 65 -5.29 20.22 3.73
CA GLY A 65 -5.59 20.11 2.29
C GLY A 65 -4.76 19.07 1.53
N LYS A 66 -4.03 18.20 2.24
CA LYS A 66 -3.26 17.11 1.63
C LYS A 66 -4.10 15.84 1.56
N THR A 67 -3.95 15.08 0.48
CA THR A 67 -4.58 13.76 0.35
C THR A 67 -4.01 12.82 1.39
N PRO A 68 -4.81 12.34 2.35
CA PRO A 68 -4.33 11.40 3.35
C PRO A 68 -3.98 10.06 2.70
N TYR A 69 -2.95 9.41 3.23
CA TYR A 69 -2.66 8.03 2.86
C TYR A 69 -3.88 7.16 3.15
N SER A 70 -4.28 6.35 2.17
CA SER A 70 -5.36 5.38 2.32
C SER A 70 -4.80 3.96 2.16
N PRO A 71 -5.03 3.05 3.12
CA PRO A 71 -4.57 1.66 3.02
C PRO A 71 -5.25 0.91 1.87
N VAL A 72 -6.31 1.46 1.26
CA VAL A 72 -7.01 0.88 0.10
C VAL A 72 -6.04 0.56 -1.03
N LEU A 73 -5.02 1.40 -1.29
CA LEU A 73 -4.07 1.13 -2.37
C LEU A 73 -3.12 -0.04 -2.05
N ALA A 74 -2.74 -0.19 -0.77
CA ALA A 74 -1.97 -1.34 -0.30
C ALA A 74 -2.79 -2.64 -0.39
N TRP A 75 -4.06 -2.60 0.01
CA TRP A 75 -4.99 -3.73 -0.12
C TRP A 75 -5.31 -4.09 -1.56
N ALA A 76 -5.45 -3.09 -2.45
CA ALA A 76 -5.63 -3.32 -3.88
C ALA A 76 -4.39 -3.98 -4.51
N GLY A 77 -3.19 -3.51 -4.17
CA GLY A 77 -1.94 -4.12 -4.58
C GLY A 77 -1.80 -5.57 -4.09
N ALA A 78 -2.12 -5.81 -2.82
CA ALA A 78 -2.12 -7.15 -2.22
C ALA A 78 -3.13 -8.09 -2.90
N ALA A 79 -4.36 -7.62 -3.16
CA ALA A 79 -5.38 -8.40 -3.86
C ALA A 79 -4.96 -8.75 -5.30
N CYS A 80 -4.38 -7.79 -6.04
CA CYS A 80 -3.82 -8.05 -7.37
C CYS A 80 -2.68 -9.07 -7.34
N ALA A 81 -1.77 -8.97 -6.38
CA ALA A 81 -0.66 -9.91 -6.22
C ALA A 81 -1.17 -11.33 -5.90
N VAL A 82 -2.12 -11.46 -4.96
CA VAL A 82 -2.75 -12.75 -4.59
C VAL A 82 -3.49 -13.35 -5.78
N LEU A 83 -4.29 -12.57 -6.52
CA LEU A 83 -4.98 -13.04 -7.72
C LEU A 83 -3.99 -13.52 -8.80
N GLY A 84 -2.89 -12.78 -9.03
CA GLY A 84 -1.83 -13.19 -9.95
C GLY A 84 -1.16 -14.51 -9.56
N ILE A 85 -0.91 -14.71 -8.26
CA ILE A 85 -0.36 -15.96 -7.72
C ILE A 85 -1.36 -17.10 -7.86
N LEU A 86 -2.63 -16.89 -7.52
CA LEU A 86 -3.69 -17.91 -7.63
C LEU A 86 -3.88 -18.36 -9.08
N ILE A 87 -3.86 -17.44 -10.05
CA ILE A 87 -3.94 -17.77 -11.49
C ILE A 87 -2.73 -18.61 -11.92
N ARG A 88 -1.53 -18.33 -11.39
CA ARG A 88 -0.34 -19.15 -11.64
C ARG A 88 -0.46 -20.55 -11.03
N LEU A 89 -0.91 -20.65 -9.77
CA LEU A 89 -1.06 -21.91 -9.05
C LEU A 89 -2.16 -22.80 -9.63
N ALA A 90 -3.31 -22.23 -9.99
CA ALA A 90 -4.40 -22.96 -10.63
C ALA A 90 -4.05 -23.51 -12.02
N ARG A 91 -2.94 -23.06 -12.62
CA ARG A 91 -2.41 -23.54 -13.90
C ARG A 91 -1.23 -24.51 -13.77
N LEU A 92 -0.68 -24.68 -12.55
CA LEU A 92 0.34 -25.67 -12.25
C LEU A 92 -0.25 -27.06 -11.94
N LYS A 93 -1.58 -27.15 -11.88
CA LYS A 93 -2.37 -28.37 -11.70
C LYS A 93 -3.02 -28.76 -13.02
#